data_AF-A0A8J3V8V7-F1
#
_entry.id   AF-A0A8J3V8V7-F1
#
_cell.length_a   1.000
_cell.length_b   1.000
_cell.length_c   1.000
_cell.angle_alpha   90.00
_cell.angle_beta   90.00
_cell.angle_gamma   90.00
#
_symmetry.space_group_name_H-M   'P 1'
#
loop_
_entity.id
_entity.type
_entity.pdbx_description
1 polymer ?
#
loop_
_entity_poly.entity_id
_entity_poly.type
_entity_poly.pdbx_seq_one_letter_code
_entity_poly.pdbx_strand_id
1 'polypeptide(L)' 'MSADVLEGKIEPGKVFTHTIRLEEVPGGYRAMADRQAIKVLIQM' A
#
# COMPACT_ATOMS: atom_id res chain seq x y z
N MET A 1 -16.30 -5.35 2.75
CA MET A 1 -15.85 -4.81 1.45
C MET A 1 -17.05 -4.16 0.79
N SER A 2 -16.91 -2.98 0.18
CA SER A 2 -18.04 -2.37 -0.53
C SER A 2 -18.42 -3.21 -1.76
N ALA A 3 -19.70 -3.14 -2.16
CA ALA A 3 -20.18 -3.80 -3.37
C ALA A 3 -19.34 -3.39 -4.59
N ASP A 4 -18.96 -2.11 -4.69
CA ASP A 4 -18.13 -1.60 -5.79
C ASP A 4 -16.74 -2.26 -5.89
N VAL A 5 -16.13 -2.67 -4.77
CA VAL A 5 -14.86 -3.41 -4.81
C VAL A 5 -15.08 -4.84 -5.28
N LEU A 6 -16.16 -5.48 -4.83
CA LEU A 6 -16.50 -6.86 -5.20
C LEU A 6 -16.92 -6.97 -6.68
N GLU A 7 -17.60 -5.94 -7.19
CA GLU A 7 -18.01 -5.80 -8.58
C GLU A 7 -16.88 -5.27 -9.49
N GLY A 8 -15.70 -4.95 -8.93
CA GLY A 8 -14.54 -4.47 -9.68
C GLY A 8 -14.64 -3.03 -10.19
N LYS A 9 -15.64 -2.26 -9.75
CA LYS A 9 -15.78 -0.83 -10.07
C LYS A 9 -14.69 0.03 -9.43
N ILE A 10 -14.14 -0.41 -8.30
CA ILE A 10 -13.03 0.24 -7.61
C ILE A 10 -11.93 -0.79 -7.36
N GLU A 11 -10.70 -0.43 -7.73
CA GLU A 11 -9.50 -1.22 -7.46
C GLU A 11 -8.71 -0.59 -6.31
N PRO A 12 -8.97 -0.95 -5.03
CA PRO A 12 -8.33 -0.32 -3.88
C PRO A 12 -6.83 -0.58 -3.85
N GLY A 13 -6.33 -1.63 -4.52
CA GLY A 13 -4.91 -1.97 -4.58
C GLY A 13 -4.04 -0.88 -5.24
N LYS A 14 -4.62 -0.01 -6.07
CA LYS A 14 -3.88 1.06 -6.77
C LYS A 14 -3.27 2.12 -5.84
N VAL A 15 -3.70 2.19 -4.58
CA VAL A 15 -3.12 3.12 -3.59
C VAL A 15 -1.74 2.68 -3.08
N PHE A 16 -1.38 1.41 -3.26
CA PHE A 16 -0.06 0.90 -2.90
C PHE A 16 0.96 1.36 -3.94
N THR A 17 1.86 2.22 -3.50
CA THR A 17 2.92 2.81 -4.35
C THR A 17 4.26 2.13 -4.17
N HIS A 18 4.41 1.37 -3.08
CA HIS A 18 5.63 0.69 -2.71
C HIS A 18 5.30 -0.71 -2.21
N THR A 19 6.18 -1.65 -2.51
CA THR A 19 6.12 -3.00 -2.00
C THR A 19 7.46 -3.33 -1.36
N ILE A 20 7.43 -3.79 -0.12
CA ILE A 20 8.62 -4.02 0.69
C ILE A 20 8.55 -5.37 1.39
N ARG A 21 9.70 -5.84 1.88
CA ARG A 21 9.83 -7.00 2.74
C ARG A 21 9.57 -6.63 4.21
N LEU A 22 9.35 -7.62 5.06
CA LEU A 22 9.07 -7.40 6.49
C LEU A 22 10.22 -6.67 7.22
N GLU A 23 11.46 -7.00 6.87
CA GLU A 23 12.66 -6.38 7.41
C GLU A 23 12.80 -4.88 7.06
N GLU A 24 12.10 -4.41 6.04
CA GLU A 24 12.18 -3.02 5.54
C GLU A 24 11.10 -2.10 6.13
N VAL A 25 10.25 -2.61 7.02
CA VAL A 25 9.13 -1.85 7.62
C VAL A 25 9.55 -0.47 8.19
N PRO A 26 10.68 -0.33 8.91
CA PRO A 26 11.14 0.99 9.37
C PRO A 26 11.42 1.97 8.22
N GLY A 27 11.87 1.48 7.06
CA GLY A 27 12.04 2.27 5.84
C GLY A 27 10.69 2.69 5.24
N GLY A 28 9.74 1.76 5.19
CA GLY A 28 8.37 2.04 4.72
C GLY A 28 7.68 3.16 5.52
N TYR A 29 7.84 3.19 6.84
CA TYR A 29 7.32 4.27 7.68
C TYR A 29 7.96 5.63 7.35
N ARG A 30 9.29 5.68 7.18
CA ARG A 30 9.98 6.91 6.76
C ARG A 30 9.50 7.41 5.41
N ALA A 31 9.38 6.54 4.42
CA ALA A 31 8.88 6.90 3.09
C ALA A 31 7.46 7.51 3.14
N MET A 32 6.58 7.00 4.02
CA MET A 32 5.25 7.58 4.23
C MET A 32 5.31 8.94 4.95
N ALA A 33 6.18 9.08 5.97
CA ALA A 33 6.37 10.34 6.69
C ALA A 33 6.91 11.46 5.77
N ASP A 34 7.87 11.11 4.92
CA ASP A 34 8.50 12.00 3.94
C ASP A 34 7.63 12.19 2.68
N ARG A 35 6.42 11.62 2.68
CA ARG A 35 5.44 11.63 1.58
C ARG A 35 5.99 11.16 0.23
N GLN A 36 6.95 10.25 0.26
CA GLN A 36 7.44 9.52 -0.91
C GLN A 36 6.56 8.31 -1.25
N ALA A 37 5.79 7.80 -0.27
CA ALA A 37 4.84 6.71 -0.45
C ALA A 37 3.44 7.09 0.03
N ILE A 38 2.40 6.66 -0.72
CA ILE A 38 0.99 6.84 -0.31
C ILE A 38 0.57 5.69 0.62
N LYS A 39 0.70 4.46 0.14
CA LYS A 39 0.59 3.22 0.93
C LYS A 39 1.71 2.28 0.54
N VAL A 40 2.09 1.44 1.51
CA VAL A 40 3.11 0.41 1.37
C VAL A 40 2.46 -0.96 1.56
N LEU A 41 2.75 -1.89 0.66
CA LEU A 41 2.37 -3.29 0.78
C LEU A 41 3.56 -4.09 1.32
N ILE A 42 3.34 -4.87 2.38
CA ILE A 42 4.36 -5.80 2.88
C ILE A 42 4.11 -7.16 2.22
N GLN A 43 5.15 -7.69 1.58
CA GLN A 43 5.13 -9.05 1.02
C GLN A 43 6.10 -9.94 1.80
N MET A 44 5.66 -11.18 2.06
CA MET A 44 6.41 -12.22 2.76
C MET A 44 7.34 -12.95 1.80
#